data_AF-A0AAW2FB44-F1
#
_entry.id   AF-A0AAW2FB44-F1
#
_cell.length_a   1.000
_cell.length_b   1.000
_cell.length_c   1.000
_cell.angle_alpha   90.00
_cell.angle_beta   90.00
_cell.angle_gamma   90.00
#
_symmetry.space_group_name_H-M   'P 1'
#
loop_
_entity.id
_entity.type
_entity.pdbx_description
1 polymer ?
#
loop_
_entity_poly.entity_id
_entity_poly.type
_entity_poly.pdbx_seq_one_letter_code
_entity_poly.pdbx_strand_id
1 'polypeptide(L)'
;MRQLSEERTKLVFEKLTKYIGTNVKNLIDRPDGIYCFREKKDRVYYVSEKILSLAQTVGSDHLLSLGTCFGKFTKSGKFKLHITALHYLAPYAQVSIFF
;
A
#
# COMPACT_ATOMS: atom_id res chain seq x y z
N MET A 1 2.66 13.55 -2.54
CA MET A 1 2.07 12.23 -2.16
C MET A 1 0.90 12.51 -1.25
N ARG A 2 -0.33 12.22 -1.65
CA ARG A 2 -1.53 12.57 -0.87
C ARG A 2 -1.85 11.46 0.15
N GLN A 3 -2.46 11.81 1.27
CA GLN A 3 -3.12 10.84 2.15
C GLN A 3 -4.32 10.24 1.41
N LEU A 4 -4.60 8.96 1.64
CA LEU A 4 -5.81 8.34 1.12
C LEU A 4 -7.01 8.93 1.88
N SER A 5 -8.12 9.16 1.19
CA SER A 5 -9.40 9.42 1.85
C SER A 5 -9.88 8.18 2.59
N GLU A 6 -10.77 8.34 3.57
CA GLU A 6 -11.32 7.22 4.33
C GLU A 6 -11.98 6.17 3.42
N GLU A 7 -12.71 6.61 2.40
CA GLU A 7 -13.36 5.75 1.41
C GLU A 7 -12.34 4.91 0.63
N ARG A 8 -11.29 5.55 0.10
CA ARG A 8 -10.22 4.87 -0.63
C ARG A 8 -9.43 3.92 0.26
N THR A 9 -9.23 4.32 1.52
CA THR A 9 -8.56 3.52 2.54
C THR A 9 -9.36 2.23 2.82
N LYS A 10 -10.69 2.35 2.98
CA LYS A 10 -11.59 1.19 3.13
C LYS A 10 -11.48 0.24 1.94
N LEU A 11 -11.51 0.74 0.70
CA LEU A 11 -11.42 -0.10 -0.51
C LEU A 11 -10.09 -0.85 -0.62
N VAL A 12 -8.98 -0.20 -0.28
CA VAL A 12 -7.66 -0.84 -0.26
C VAL A 12 -7.63 -1.94 0.80
N PHE A 13 -8.04 -1.63 2.02
CA PHE A 13 -8.04 -2.60 3.10
C PHE A 13 -9.00 -3.76 2.85
N GLU A 14 -10.21 -3.53 2.33
CA GLU A 14 -11.14 -4.60 1.97
C GLU A 14 -10.51 -5.57 0.96
N LYS A 15 -9.71 -5.07 0.01
CA LYS A 15 -9.01 -5.91 -0.95
C LYS A 15 -7.84 -6.67 -0.32
N LEU A 16 -7.10 -6.05 0.60
CA LEU A 16 -5.99 -6.68 1.31
C LEU A 16 -6.47 -7.77 2.28
N THR A 17 -7.53 -7.48 3.03
CA THR A 17 -8.17 -8.43 3.96
C THR A 17 -8.60 -9.72 3.26
N LYS A 18 -8.96 -9.68 1.97
CA LYS A 18 -9.27 -10.89 1.19
C LYS A 18 -8.08 -11.85 1.02
N TYR A 19 -6.84 -11.38 1.17
CA TYR A 19 -5.63 -12.21 1.02
C TYR A 19 -4.96 -12.52 2.37
N ILE A 20 -4.85 -11.53 3.24
CA ILE A 20 -4.11 -11.63 4.51
C ILE A 20 -5.00 -11.59 5.77
N GLY A 21 -6.32 -11.42 5.60
CA GLY A 21 -7.28 -11.42 6.70
C GLY A 21 -7.01 -10.33 7.73
N THR A 22 -6.92 -10.72 9.01
CA THR A 22 -6.66 -9.83 10.14
C THR A 22 -5.20 -9.36 10.25
N ASN A 23 -4.28 -9.97 9.50
CA ASN A 23 -2.84 -9.67 9.53
C ASN A 23 -2.48 -8.34 8.86
N VAL A 24 -3.46 -7.59 8.34
CA VAL A 24 -3.26 -6.24 7.77
C VAL A 24 -2.56 -5.31 8.78
N LYS A 25 -2.82 -5.46 10.08
CA LYS A 25 -2.16 -4.67 11.12
C LYS A 25 -0.64 -4.84 11.12
N ASN A 26 -0.15 -6.05 10.82
CA ASN A 26 1.28 -6.35 10.77
C ASN A 26 1.99 -5.67 9.59
N LEU A 27 1.24 -5.22 8.57
CA LEU A 27 1.79 -4.38 7.50
C LEU A 27 2.00 -2.93 7.95
N ILE A 28 1.23 -2.43 8.92
CA ILE A 28 1.36 -1.05 9.40
C ILE A 28 2.39 -1.01 10.52
N ASP A 29 2.23 -1.90 11.49
CA ASP A 29 3.04 -2.00 12.69
C ASP A 29 4.06 -3.12 12.52
N ARG A 30 5.19 -2.78 11.90
CA ARG A 30 6.35 -3.66 11.83
C ARG A 30 7.32 -3.35 12.98
N PRO A 31 8.08 -4.35 13.46
CA PRO A 31 9.13 -4.11 14.45
C PRO A 31 10.19 -3.11 13.97
N ASP A 32 10.40 -3.02 12.65
CA ASP A 32 11.38 -2.11 12.03
C ASP A 32 10.90 -0.64 11.95
N GLY A 33 9.60 -0.41 12.19
CA GLY A 33 8.98 0.92 12.18
C GLY A 33 7.58 0.95 11.57
N ILE A 34 6.99 2.14 11.59
CA ILE A 34 5.63 2.39 11.10
C ILE A 34 5.65 2.60 9.59
N TYR A 35 4.75 1.89 8.89
CA TYR A 35 4.53 2.03 7.47
C TYR A 35 3.15 2.63 7.18
N CYS A 36 3.08 3.39 6.09
CA CYS A 36 1.86 4.07 5.68
C CYS A 36 1.59 3.91 4.19
N PHE A 37 0.31 4.00 3.82
CA PHE A 37 -0.12 4.05 2.44
C PHE A 37 -0.28 5.50 1.99
N ARG A 38 0.25 5.81 0.80
CA ARG A 38 0.13 7.12 0.18
C ARG A 38 -0.30 6.99 -1.26
N GLU A 39 -1.06 7.97 -1.73
CA GLU A 39 -1.58 7.96 -3.07
C GLU A 39 -0.88 8.99 -3.95
N LYS A 40 -0.63 8.61 -5.20
CA LYS A 40 -0.18 9.51 -6.26
C LYS A 40 -0.64 9.04 -7.63
N LYS A 41 -1.29 9.91 -8.40
CA LYS A 41 -1.80 9.62 -9.75
C LYS A 41 -2.60 8.31 -9.78
N ASP A 42 -3.55 8.16 -8.85
CA ASP A 42 -4.38 6.97 -8.63
C ASP A 42 -3.64 5.67 -8.28
N ARG A 43 -2.33 5.74 -8.00
CA ARG A 43 -1.53 4.61 -7.53
C ARG A 43 -1.31 4.71 -6.03
N VAL A 44 -1.44 3.58 -5.36
CA VAL A 44 -1.20 3.46 -3.92
C VAL A 44 0.19 2.88 -3.70
N TYR A 45 0.97 3.60 -2.92
CA TYR A 45 2.34 3.24 -2.55
C TYR A 45 2.40 2.94 -1.05
N TYR A 46 3.18 1.93 -0.71
CA TYR A 46 3.50 1.52 0.64
C TYR A 46 4.94 1.97 0.96
N VAL A 47 5.08 2.79 2.00
CA VAL A 47 6.33 3.46 2.36
C VAL A 47 6.45 3.62 3.88
N SER A 48 7.67 3.62 4.40
CA SER A 48 7.90 3.91 5.82
C SER A 48 7.69 5.39 6.11
N GLU A 49 7.22 5.71 7.32
CA GLU A 49 7.00 7.10 7.74
C GLU A 49 8.29 7.94 7.73
N LYS A 50 9.43 7.31 8.07
CA LYS A 50 10.77 7.93 8.02
C LYS A 50 11.16 8.38 6.61
N ILE A 51 10.88 7.56 5.59
CA ILE A 51 11.17 7.94 4.19
C ILE A 51 10.16 8.98 3.72
N LEU A 52 8.92 8.89 4.19
CA LEU A 52 7.89 9.85 3.84
C LEU A 52 8.23 11.27 4.30
N SER A 53 8.75 11.44 5.52
CA SER A 53 9.13 12.77 6.03
C SER A 53 10.22 13.41 5.18
N LEU A 54 11.24 12.64 4.77
CA LEU A 54 12.30 13.09 3.86
C LEU A 54 11.75 13.40 2.46
N ALA A 55 10.80 12.59 1.99
CA ALA A 55 10.23 12.77 0.67
C ALA A 55 9.28 13.97 0.56
N GLN A 56 8.82 14.54 1.68
CA GLN A 56 8.05 15.79 1.67
C GLN A 56 8.90 16.99 1.25
N THR A 57 10.23 16.92 1.42
CA THR A 57 11.16 17.97 0.97
C THR A 57 11.28 18.04 -0.55
N VAL A 58 10.94 16.97 -1.26
CA VAL A 58 11.02 16.90 -2.73
C VAL A 58 9.68 17.28 -3.35
N GLY A 59 9.70 18.20 -4.31
CA GLY A 59 8.51 18.63 -5.06
C GLY A 59 7.77 17.44 -5.69
N SER A 60 6.43 17.52 -5.69
CA SER A 60 5.58 16.43 -6.20
C SER A 60 5.85 16.08 -7.66
N ASP A 61 6.35 17.01 -8.46
CA ASP A 61 6.50 16.80 -9.90
C ASP A 61 7.76 16.01 -10.23
N HIS A 62 8.80 16.14 -9.41
CA HIS A 62 10.07 15.43 -9.57
C HIS A 62 10.05 14.00 -9.03
N LEU A 63 9.03 13.65 -8.26
CA LEU A 63 8.99 12.40 -7.53
C LEU A 63 8.21 11.33 -8.31
N LEU A 64 8.83 10.35 -8.97
CA LEU A 64 8.05 9.40 -9.78
C LEU A 64 7.29 8.37 -8.93
N SER A 65 7.97 7.78 -7.96
CA SER A 65 7.49 6.72 -7.07
C SER A 65 8.26 6.77 -5.74
N LEU A 66 7.63 6.38 -4.64
CA LEU A 66 8.34 6.11 -3.38
C LEU A 66 7.86 4.79 -2.81
N GLY A 67 8.81 4.00 -2.33
CA GLY A 67 8.51 2.69 -1.76
C GLY A 67 7.93 1.73 -2.79
N THR A 68 7.01 0.88 -2.37
CA THR A 68 6.46 -0.19 -3.21
C THR A 68 5.06 0.17 -3.68
N CYS A 69 4.81 0.08 -4.99
CA CYS A 69 3.45 0.21 -5.52
C CYS A 69 2.62 -1.02 -5.14
N PHE A 70 1.52 -0.83 -4.42
CA PHE A 70 0.62 -1.93 -4.05
C PHE A 70 -0.49 -2.15 -5.09
N GLY A 71 -0.85 -1.10 -5.81
CA GLY A 71 -2.00 -1.15 -6.69
C GLY A 71 -2.35 0.20 -7.26
N LYS A 72 -3.42 0.22 -8.05
CA LYS A 72 -4.02 1.44 -8.57
C LYS A 72 -5.53 1.39 -8.50
N PHE A 73 -6.14 2.56 -8.39
CA PHE A 73 -7.57 2.71 -8.59
C PHE A 73 -7.89 2.68 -10.09
N THR A 74 -8.95 1.96 -10.45
CA THR A 74 -9.49 1.97 -11.80
C THR A 74 -10.46 3.14 -11.97
N LYS A 75 -10.79 3.49 -13.21
CA LYS A 75 -11.80 4.53 -13.52
C LYS A 75 -13.17 4.22 -12.88
N SER A 76 -13.48 2.94 -12.66
CA SER A 76 -14.69 2.47 -11.98
C SER A 76 -14.60 2.54 -10.45
N GLY A 77 -13.55 3.12 -9.87
CA GLY A 77 -13.37 3.26 -8.42
C GLY A 77 -12.86 2.03 -7.69
N LYS A 78 -12.63 0.90 -8.38
CA LYS A 78 -12.16 -0.35 -7.74
C LYS A 78 -10.65 -0.33 -7.57
N PHE A 79 -10.16 -0.84 -6.44
CA PHE A 79 -8.73 -1.03 -6.21
C PHE A 79 -8.22 -2.31 -6.89
N LYS A 80 -7.27 -2.16 -7.82
CA LYS A 80 -6.59 -3.27 -8.50
C LYS A 80 -5.18 -3.43 -7.90
N LEU A 81 -4.95 -4.57 -7.27
CA LEU A 81 -3.66 -4.95 -6.70
C LEU A 81 -2.65 -5.23 -7.83
N HIS A 82 -1.39 -4.83 -7.62
CA HIS A 82 -0.26 -5.12 -8.50
C HIS A 82 0.64 -6.22 -7.91
N ILE A 83 1.36 -6.94 -8.78
CA ILE A 83 2.24 -8.05 -8.38
C ILE A 83 3.37 -7.63 -7.44
N THR A 84 3.78 -6.36 -7.49
CA THR A 84 4.77 -5.76 -6.59
C THR A 84 4.36 -5.83 -5.11
N ALA A 85 3.06 -5.95 -4.80
CA ALA A 85 2.58 -6.15 -3.44
C ALA A 85 2.83 -7.57 -2.90
N LEU A 86 3.08 -8.56 -3.78
CA LEU A 86 3.15 -9.97 -3.42
C LEU A 86 4.21 -10.25 -2.37
N HIS A 87 5.39 -9.63 -2.48
CA HIS A 87 6.47 -9.84 -1.50
C HIS A 87 6.06 -9.45 -0.07
N TYR A 88 5.21 -8.44 0.07
CA TYR A 88 4.73 -7.98 1.39
C TYR A 88 3.53 -8.79 1.88
N LEU A 89 2.71 -9.33 0.96
CA LEU A 89 1.51 -10.08 1.31
C LEU A 89 1.77 -11.58 1.53
N ALA A 90 2.72 -12.16 0.81
CA ALA A 90 3.00 -13.59 0.85
C ALA A 90 3.28 -14.13 2.26
N PRO A 91 4.07 -13.47 3.13
CA PRO A 91 4.33 -13.96 4.49
C PRO A 91 3.10 -13.99 5.39
N TYR A 92 2.08 -13.18 5.08
CA TYR A 92 0.87 -13.03 5.90
C TYR A 92 -0.37 -13.67 5.26
N ALA A 93 -0.20 -14.31 4.10
CA ALA A 93 -1.29 -14.94 3.37
C ALA A 93 -1.86 -16.12 4.17
N GLN A 94 -3.18 -16.16 4.34
CA GLN A 94 -3.83 -17.22 5.12
C GLN A 94 -3.91 -18.54 4.35
N VAL A 95 -4.02 -18.45 3.02
CA VAL A 95 -4.14 -19.61 2.13
C VAL A 95 -3.03 -19.53 1.11
N SER A 96 -2.13 -20.51 1.14
CA SER A 96 -1.09 -20.73 0.13
C SER A 96 -1.39 -22.03 -0.61
N ILE A 97 -1.49 -21.96 -1.93
CA ILE A 97 -1.68 -23.13 -2.79
C ILE A 97 -0.33 -23.43 -3.45
N PHE A 98 0.16 -24.64 -3.23
CA PHE A 98 1.32 -25.19 -3.92
C PHE A 98 0.82 -26.38 -4.74
N PHE A 99 1.14 -26.40 -6.04
CA PHE A 99 0.87 -27.51 -6.94
C PHE A 99 2.12 -28.39 -7.05
#